data_AF-A0A7S0SY46-F1
#
_entry.id   AF-A0A7S0SY46-F1
#
_cell.length_a   1.000
_cell.length_b   1.000
_cell.length_c   1.000
_cell.angle_alpha   90.00
_cell.angle_beta   90.00
_cell.angle_gamma   90.00
#
_symmetry.space_group_name_H-M   'P 1'
#
loop_
_entity.id
_entity.type
_entity.pdbx_description
1 polymer ?
#
loop_
_entity_poly.entity_id
_entity_poly.type
_entity_poly.pdbx_seq_one_letter_code
_entity_poly.pdbx_strand_id
1 'polypeptide(L)'
;SAHTTGTPSKRASRGTTSMSSVAARVGWRAVPRLATHTTAGLKRPGKAEGGRSCATAAHVVPIPHASGIAPGRAHAYVHVNVPAVAAASLGHHHRCPLRCTALASTAPRRSACAAAAAAGEEVGDAVDDVTGCPTPTIPGHLRKQRLVFLGTPDVAAAALEALFDAAAAPDAAFEVHAVVSQPGRPRGRGRSKTGPPPPSPVAAAAAARGLPPARVLCPSKANEEDFLAELRAMAPDLMVTAAYGNYLPRAFLDIPRLGTLNIHPSLLPSFRGAAPVQRALESGTVATGVSVAYTVQAMDAGPVLRRAERALLGDEKHPELLAELFHLGAQLLLDALPSVWAGTESFTQGVTLQHELGEVTHAPKVSPEESRLNFADPGVDARTHHNKVRGFAGWPGTKATFVVRKEGEEAGEGR
;
A
#
# COMPACT_ATOMS: atom_id res chain seq x y z
N SER A 1 -73.07 -15.47 8.95
CA SER A 1 -73.79 -16.12 7.84
C SER A 1 -72.87 -16.11 6.62
N ALA A 2 -71.89 -17.01 6.52
CA ALA A 2 -71.98 -18.34 5.89
C ALA A 2 -72.15 -18.30 4.36
N HIS A 3 -71.07 -18.65 3.62
CA HIS A 3 -70.97 -19.53 2.43
C HIS A 3 -69.69 -19.17 1.63
N THR A 4 -68.58 -19.92 1.60
CA THR A 4 -68.23 -21.25 1.02
C THR A 4 -68.34 -21.43 -0.50
N THR A 5 -67.30 -22.10 -1.03
CA THR A 5 -67.08 -22.75 -2.35
C THR A 5 -66.61 -21.83 -3.48
N GLY A 6 -65.60 -22.15 -4.31
CA GLY A 6 -64.75 -23.33 -4.43
C GLY A 6 -63.68 -23.08 -5.52
N THR A 7 -62.56 -23.79 -5.40
CA THR A 7 -61.45 -23.84 -6.38
C THR A 7 -61.83 -24.66 -7.63
N PRO A 8 -61.06 -24.50 -8.74
CA PRO A 8 -60.28 -25.67 -9.13
C PRO A 8 -58.84 -25.37 -9.55
N SER A 9 -58.00 -26.33 -9.16
CA SER A 9 -56.61 -26.57 -9.54
C SER A 9 -56.45 -26.86 -11.03
N LYS A 10 -55.43 -26.26 -11.67
CA LYS A 10 -54.76 -26.84 -12.84
C LYS A 10 -53.25 -26.82 -12.63
N ARG A 11 -52.75 -28.02 -12.29
CA ARG A 11 -51.36 -28.46 -12.31
C ARG A 11 -50.87 -28.43 -13.76
N ALA A 12 -49.79 -27.69 -14.04
CA ALA A 12 -49.04 -27.80 -15.29
C ALA A 12 -47.63 -28.31 -14.97
N SER A 13 -47.42 -29.60 -15.23
CA SER A 13 -46.12 -30.26 -15.28
C SER A 13 -45.30 -29.68 -16.43
N ARG A 14 -44.15 -29.06 -16.14
CA ARG A 14 -43.13 -28.79 -17.15
C ARG A 14 -42.06 -29.86 -17.04
N GLY A 15 -42.02 -30.72 -18.06
CA GLY A 15 -41.03 -31.75 -18.25
C GLY A 15 -39.65 -31.15 -18.46
N THR A 16 -38.69 -31.74 -17.76
CA THR A 16 -37.25 -31.62 -17.99
C THR A 16 -36.88 -32.48 -19.19
N THR A 17 -36.53 -31.87 -20.33
CA THR A 17 -35.92 -32.57 -21.45
C THR A 17 -34.41 -32.45 -21.33
N SER A 18 -33.79 -33.57 -20.95
CA SER A 18 -32.36 -33.84 -21.12
C SER A 18 -32.05 -33.96 -22.62
N MET A 19 -31.06 -33.22 -23.11
CA MET A 19 -30.42 -33.52 -24.40
C MET A 19 -28.92 -33.67 -24.20
N SER A 20 -28.48 -34.92 -24.35
CA SER A 20 -27.10 -35.33 -24.51
C SER A 20 -26.60 -35.02 -25.92
N SER A 21 -25.34 -34.59 -25.98
CA SER A 21 -24.36 -34.78 -27.07
C SER A 21 -24.80 -34.57 -28.53
N VAL A 22 -24.40 -33.43 -29.10
CA VAL A 22 -23.95 -33.39 -30.50
C VAL A 22 -22.60 -32.68 -30.52
N ALA A 23 -21.56 -33.47 -30.76
CA ALA A 23 -20.22 -32.99 -31.07
C ALA A 23 -20.22 -32.45 -32.51
N ALA A 24 -19.97 -31.15 -32.67
CA ALA A 24 -19.70 -30.56 -33.97
C ALA A 24 -18.32 -29.91 -33.96
N ARG A 25 -17.47 -30.41 -34.85
CA ARG A 25 -16.09 -29.99 -35.12
C ARG A 25 -16.02 -28.49 -35.40
N VAL A 26 -15.29 -27.75 -34.57
CA VAL A 26 -14.75 -26.44 -34.95
C VAL A 26 -13.24 -26.60 -35.08
N GLY A 27 -12.75 -26.51 -36.31
CA GLY A 27 -11.34 -26.60 -36.63
C GLY A 27 -10.60 -25.38 -36.10
N TRP A 28 -9.74 -25.58 -35.11
CA TRP A 28 -8.75 -24.58 -34.71
C TRP A 28 -7.65 -24.58 -35.76
N ARG A 29 -7.54 -23.50 -36.54
CA ARG A 29 -6.33 -23.26 -37.34
C ARG A 29 -5.20 -22.92 -36.38
N ALA A 30 -4.27 -23.87 -36.24
CA ALA A 30 -3.03 -23.68 -35.54
C ALA A 30 -2.18 -22.60 -36.22
N VAL A 31 -1.71 -21.64 -35.43
CA VAL A 31 -0.62 -20.73 -35.81
C VAL A 31 0.68 -21.54 -35.89
N PRO A 32 1.52 -21.43 -36.93
CA PRO A 32 2.73 -22.23 -37.03
C PRO A 32 3.72 -21.88 -35.91
N ARG A 33 4.08 -22.88 -35.12
CA ARG A 33 5.31 -22.86 -34.31
C ARG A 33 6.50 -22.95 -35.26
N LEU A 34 7.40 -21.97 -35.22
CA LEU A 34 8.73 -22.15 -35.80
C LEU A 34 9.52 -23.14 -34.93
N ALA A 35 9.92 -24.25 -35.54
CA ALA A 35 10.77 -25.26 -34.91
C ALA A 35 12.25 -24.84 -34.99
N THR A 36 12.88 -24.91 -33.82
CA THR A 36 14.25 -25.34 -33.50
C THR A 36 15.26 -25.55 -34.65
N HIS A 37 16.42 -24.89 -34.52
CA HIS A 37 17.69 -25.48 -34.93
C HIS A 37 18.48 -25.93 -33.69
N THR A 38 18.54 -27.24 -33.50
CA THR A 38 19.57 -27.96 -32.74
C THR A 38 20.81 -28.13 -33.61
N THR A 39 21.99 -27.82 -33.09
CA THR A 39 23.26 -28.43 -33.50
C THR A 39 23.92 -29.08 -32.30
N ALA A 40 24.35 -30.32 -32.53
CA ALA A 40 24.90 -31.22 -31.55
C ALA A 40 26.42 -31.01 -31.34
N GLY A 41 26.83 -31.12 -30.08
CA GLY A 41 28.00 -31.85 -29.58
C GLY A 41 29.40 -31.55 -30.12
N LEU A 42 30.29 -31.10 -29.22
CA LEU A 42 31.66 -31.64 -29.16
C LEU A 42 32.33 -31.43 -27.78
N LYS A 43 32.68 -32.58 -27.19
CA LYS A 43 33.73 -32.95 -26.21
C LYS A 43 34.38 -31.90 -25.29
N ARG A 44 34.35 -32.22 -23.99
CA ARG A 44 35.32 -31.78 -22.95
C ARG A 44 36.74 -32.31 -23.23
N PRO A 45 37.77 -31.59 -22.78
CA PRO A 45 38.68 -32.21 -21.79
C PRO A 45 39.13 -31.25 -20.67
N GLY A 46 39.54 -31.86 -19.55
CA GLY A 46 40.69 -31.40 -18.76
C GLY A 46 40.49 -30.35 -17.67
N LYS A 47 40.70 -30.77 -16.41
CA LYS A 47 40.93 -29.91 -15.24
C LYS A 47 42.26 -29.14 -15.37
N ALA A 48 42.29 -27.88 -14.93
CA ALA A 48 43.44 -27.25 -14.29
C ALA A 48 42.98 -26.04 -13.46
N GLU A 49 43.78 -25.70 -12.45
CA GLU A 49 43.48 -24.99 -11.22
C GLU A 49 43.43 -23.45 -11.33
N GLY A 50 42.81 -22.82 -10.33
CA GLY A 50 43.28 -21.56 -9.73
C GLY A 50 42.83 -20.26 -10.38
N GLY A 51 42.08 -19.44 -9.64
CA GLY A 51 41.95 -18.01 -9.93
C GLY A 51 40.61 -17.41 -9.51
N ARG A 52 40.64 -16.61 -8.44
CA ARG A 52 39.52 -15.77 -8.00
C ARG A 52 39.34 -14.62 -9.00
N SER A 53 38.11 -14.33 -9.40
CA SER A 53 37.71 -12.98 -9.80
C SER A 53 36.20 -12.81 -9.70
N CYS A 54 35.79 -11.80 -8.95
CA CYS A 54 34.41 -11.34 -8.82
C CYS A 54 33.99 -10.64 -10.12
N ALA A 55 32.94 -11.13 -10.77
CA ALA A 55 32.27 -10.42 -11.86
C ALA A 55 31.06 -9.66 -11.29
N THR A 56 31.14 -8.34 -11.36
CA THR A 56 30.09 -7.36 -11.10
C THR A 56 29.06 -7.40 -12.23
N ALA A 57 27.79 -7.63 -11.92
CA ALA A 57 26.69 -7.49 -12.87
C ALA A 57 26.31 -6.01 -13.01
N ALA A 58 26.45 -5.45 -14.21
CA ALA A 58 26.01 -4.11 -14.53
C ALA A 58 24.50 -4.11 -14.84
N HIS A 59 23.74 -3.32 -14.07
CA HIS A 59 22.35 -2.98 -14.34
C HIS A 59 22.28 -1.95 -15.48
N VAL A 60 21.47 -2.24 -16.50
CA VAL A 60 21.13 -1.30 -17.58
C VAL A 60 19.80 -0.64 -17.24
N VAL A 61 19.79 0.70 -17.19
CA VAL A 61 18.61 1.56 -17.00
C VAL A 61 18.27 2.22 -18.34
N PRO A 62 17.01 2.18 -18.81
CA PRO A 62 16.59 2.98 -19.96
C PRO A 62 15.90 4.29 -19.53
N ILE A 63 16.24 5.38 -20.21
CA ILE A 63 15.55 6.69 -20.20
C ILE A 63 14.73 6.80 -21.50
N PRO A 64 13.47 7.27 -21.50
CA PRO A 64 12.80 7.69 -22.74
C PRO A 64 12.51 9.20 -22.76
N HIS A 65 12.90 9.83 -23.87
CA HIS A 65 12.21 10.89 -24.63
C HIS A 65 13.03 11.05 -25.93
N ALA A 66 12.52 11.24 -27.14
CA ALA A 66 11.18 11.52 -27.63
C ALA A 66 11.08 11.14 -29.13
N SER A 67 9.85 11.05 -29.64
CA SER A 67 9.42 11.39 -31.01
C SER A 67 10.33 11.07 -32.21
N GLY A 68 9.82 10.17 -33.07
CA GLY A 68 9.74 10.46 -34.51
C GLY A 68 10.77 9.80 -35.43
N ILE A 69 10.23 9.00 -36.35
CA ILE A 69 10.73 8.67 -37.71
C ILE A 69 11.65 7.43 -37.82
N ALA A 70 11.19 6.47 -38.63
CA ALA A 70 11.90 5.33 -39.20
C ALA A 70 12.14 5.56 -40.72
N PRO A 71 12.77 4.66 -41.51
CA PRO A 71 13.70 3.57 -41.22
C PRO A 71 14.99 3.62 -42.09
N GLY A 72 16.06 2.90 -41.73
CA GLY A 72 17.19 2.69 -42.64
C GLY A 72 18.43 2.05 -42.01
N ARG A 73 18.98 1.01 -42.65
CA ARG A 73 20.04 0.12 -42.16
C ARG A 73 21.42 0.78 -42.08
N ALA A 74 22.19 0.35 -41.06
CA ALA A 74 23.62 -0.06 -41.07
C ALA A 74 24.35 0.48 -39.82
N HIS A 75 24.75 -0.42 -38.92
CA HIS A 75 25.55 -0.09 -37.74
C HIS A 75 27.01 0.11 -38.14
N ALA A 76 27.53 1.32 -37.90
CA ALA A 76 28.97 1.58 -37.76
C ALA A 76 29.21 2.03 -36.32
N TYR A 77 29.95 1.24 -35.55
CA TYR A 77 30.42 1.62 -34.21
C TYR A 77 31.73 2.40 -34.35
N VAL A 78 31.76 3.65 -33.90
CA VAL A 78 32.99 4.43 -33.73
C VAL A 78 33.44 4.27 -32.28
N HIS A 79 34.63 3.69 -32.10
CA HIS A 79 35.33 3.69 -30.82
C HIS A 79 35.80 5.13 -30.50
N VAL A 80 35.44 5.63 -29.31
CA VAL A 80 36.07 6.83 -28.75
C VAL A 80 36.77 6.44 -27.44
N ASN A 81 38.07 6.70 -27.43
CA ASN A 81 39.03 6.40 -26.39
C ASN A 81 39.09 7.59 -25.41
N VAL A 82 39.08 7.35 -24.09
CA VAL A 82 39.24 8.40 -23.07
C VAL A 82 40.32 7.96 -22.06
N PRO A 83 41.31 8.82 -21.72
CA PRO A 83 42.54 8.40 -21.07
C PRO A 83 42.39 8.19 -19.55
N ALA A 84 43.20 7.28 -19.03
CA ALA A 84 43.40 7.02 -17.61
C ALA A 84 44.22 8.15 -16.96
N VAL A 85 43.82 8.57 -15.74
CA VAL A 85 44.65 9.38 -14.86
C VAL A 85 44.89 8.61 -13.56
N ALA A 86 46.17 8.52 -13.22
CA ALA A 86 46.75 7.66 -12.20
C ALA A 86 46.58 8.18 -10.77
N ALA A 87 46.60 7.22 -9.84
CA ALA A 87 46.67 7.43 -8.40
C ALA A 87 48.07 7.85 -7.95
N ALA A 88 48.13 8.75 -6.96
CA ALA A 88 49.30 8.98 -6.12
C ALA A 88 48.88 9.08 -4.66
N SER A 89 49.56 8.29 -3.82
CA SER A 89 49.46 8.27 -2.37
C SER A 89 50.01 9.55 -1.73
N LEU A 90 49.51 9.91 -0.55
CA LEU A 90 50.31 10.37 0.59
C LEU A 90 49.43 10.26 1.86
N GLY A 91 49.97 9.62 2.90
CA GLY A 91 49.27 9.38 4.17
C GLY A 91 49.18 10.62 5.06
N HIS A 92 48.57 10.47 6.24
CA HIS A 92 49.01 11.01 7.53
C HIS A 92 48.18 10.37 8.67
N HIS A 93 48.86 10.09 9.77
CA HIS A 93 48.37 9.47 11.01
C HIS A 93 47.37 10.35 11.79
N HIS A 94 46.51 9.76 12.64
CA HIS A 94 46.58 9.95 14.09
C HIS A 94 45.69 8.95 14.88
N ARG A 95 46.24 8.57 16.03
CA ARG A 95 45.94 7.49 16.98
C ARG A 95 44.52 7.43 17.56
N CYS A 96 44.04 6.20 17.75
CA CYS A 96 43.04 5.82 18.75
C CYS A 96 43.75 5.02 19.86
N PRO A 97 43.70 5.43 21.15
CA PRO A 97 44.11 4.55 22.23
C PRO A 97 42.88 4.07 23.03
N LEU A 98 42.79 2.76 23.20
CA LEU A 98 42.71 2.06 24.50
C LEU A 98 42.09 0.67 24.30
N ARG A 99 42.98 -0.31 24.15
CA ARG A 99 42.76 -1.71 24.51
C ARG A 99 43.62 -1.97 25.75
N CYS A 100 43.02 -2.45 26.82
CA CYS A 100 43.70 -3.27 27.81
C CYS A 100 42.91 -4.56 27.98
N THR A 101 43.55 -5.68 27.65
CA THR A 101 43.11 -7.04 27.93
C THR A 101 44.27 -7.79 28.58
N ALA A 102 44.04 -8.35 29.76
CA ALA A 102 44.69 -9.51 30.38
C ALA A 102 44.20 -9.60 31.84
N LEU A 103 43.97 -10.72 32.51
CA LEU A 103 43.89 -12.16 32.22
C LEU A 103 43.42 -12.83 33.54
N ALA A 104 42.73 -13.97 33.42
CA ALA A 104 42.67 -15.12 34.35
C ALA A 104 42.13 -14.99 35.80
N SER A 105 40.92 -15.55 35.98
CA SER A 105 40.55 -16.61 36.95
C SER A 105 41.31 -16.75 38.28
N THR A 106 40.59 -16.59 39.40
CA THR A 106 40.30 -17.67 40.39
C THR A 106 39.31 -17.14 41.45
N ALA A 107 38.31 -17.96 41.78
CA ALA A 107 37.40 -17.72 42.92
C ALA A 107 38.07 -18.19 44.23
N PRO A 108 37.59 -17.75 45.42
CA PRO A 108 36.42 -18.42 45.99
C PRO A 108 35.38 -17.48 46.63
N ARG A 109 34.15 -17.99 46.72
CA ARG A 109 33.03 -17.43 47.49
C ARG A 109 33.08 -17.91 48.95
N ARG A 110 32.73 -17.00 49.88
CA ARG A 110 32.10 -17.16 51.22
C ARG A 110 32.21 -15.79 51.89
N SER A 111 31.34 -15.23 52.71
CA SER A 111 29.93 -15.43 53.10
C SER A 111 29.66 -14.36 54.19
N ALA A 112 28.44 -13.82 54.25
CA ALA A 112 27.82 -13.08 55.38
C ALA A 112 28.43 -11.71 55.78
N CYS A 113 27.69 -10.61 55.70
CA CYS A 113 26.58 -10.13 56.55
C CYS A 113 26.97 -9.71 57.98
N ALA A 114 26.77 -8.41 58.23
CA ALA A 114 26.15 -7.80 59.41
C ALA A 114 26.99 -7.52 60.68
N ALA A 115 26.54 -6.46 61.35
CA ALA A 115 26.96 -5.84 62.61
C ALA A 115 28.12 -4.81 62.47
N ALA A 116 28.10 -3.62 63.07
CA ALA A 116 27.26 -3.12 64.16
C ALA A 116 27.09 -1.60 64.08
N ALA A 117 25.94 -1.13 64.57
CA ALA A 117 25.66 0.24 64.95
C ALA A 117 26.23 0.51 66.35
N ALA A 118 26.85 1.68 66.55
CA ALA A 118 26.86 2.42 67.83
C ALA A 118 27.59 3.77 67.70
N ALA A 119 27.16 4.69 68.56
CA ALA A 119 27.76 5.97 68.97
C ALA A 119 27.57 7.16 68.02
N GLY A 120 26.79 8.14 68.51
CA GLY A 120 26.80 9.50 68.01
C GLY A 120 27.80 10.37 68.76
N GLU A 121 28.07 11.55 68.21
CA GLU A 121 28.33 12.81 68.93
C GLU A 121 28.26 13.96 67.91
N GLU A 122 27.71 15.11 68.31
CA GLU A 122 27.59 16.33 67.52
C GLU A 122 28.89 17.16 67.54
N VAL A 123 29.32 17.74 66.41
CA VAL A 123 29.95 19.08 66.32
C VAL A 123 29.72 19.63 64.90
N GLY A 124 29.41 20.93 64.79
CA GLY A 124 28.99 21.60 63.56
C GLY A 124 30.05 22.26 62.68
N ASP A 125 29.50 23.15 61.85
CA ASP A 125 30.06 24.15 60.92
C ASP A 125 30.60 23.74 59.53
N ALA A 126 29.90 24.32 58.54
CA ALA A 126 30.40 25.07 57.38
C ALA A 126 31.07 24.33 56.20
N VAL A 127 30.34 24.41 55.06
CA VAL A 127 30.74 24.50 53.64
C VAL A 127 31.97 23.75 53.14
N ASP A 128 31.77 22.83 52.18
CA ASP A 128 32.30 23.01 50.82
C ASP A 128 31.64 22.08 49.79
N ASP A 129 31.44 22.67 48.63
CA ASP A 129 31.05 22.11 47.33
C ASP A 129 32.00 20.98 46.89
N VAL A 130 31.47 19.83 46.43
CA VAL A 130 32.11 18.93 45.43
C VAL A 130 31.11 17.84 44.97
N THR A 131 30.65 18.01 43.73
CA THR A 131 30.30 16.98 42.73
C THR A 131 29.36 15.83 43.15
N GLY A 132 28.05 16.11 43.16
CA GLY A 132 27.06 15.09 42.85
C GLY A 132 27.19 14.68 41.38
N CYS A 133 27.81 13.52 41.12
CA CYS A 133 27.77 12.90 39.81
C CYS A 133 26.30 12.60 39.48
N PRO A 134 25.69 13.18 38.42
CA PRO A 134 24.34 12.82 38.06
C PRO A 134 24.38 11.34 37.69
N THR A 135 23.72 10.52 38.51
CA THR A 135 23.43 9.14 38.13
C THR A 135 22.76 9.25 36.75
N PRO A 136 23.28 8.58 35.71
CA PRO A 136 22.61 8.59 34.43
C PRO A 136 21.23 7.98 34.68
N THR A 137 20.21 8.82 34.70
CA THR A 137 18.83 8.39 34.53
C THR A 137 18.83 7.58 33.25
N ILE A 138 18.76 6.26 33.40
CA ILE A 138 18.43 5.36 32.30
C ILE A 138 17.19 5.98 31.67
N PRO A 139 17.21 6.42 30.40
CA PRO A 139 16.03 6.99 29.79
C PRO A 139 14.91 5.97 29.97
N GLY A 140 13.88 6.39 30.72
CA GLY A 140 12.70 5.57 30.92
C GLY A 140 12.22 5.09 29.56
N HIS A 141 11.81 3.82 29.49
CA HIS A 141 11.23 3.20 28.31
C HIS A 141 10.46 4.24 27.49
N LEU A 142 10.99 4.64 26.33
CA LEU A 142 10.35 5.60 25.45
C LEU A 142 8.92 5.08 25.24
N ARG A 143 7.92 5.87 25.66
CA ARG A 143 6.52 5.48 25.50
C ARG A 143 6.28 5.17 24.03
N LYS A 144 5.61 4.05 23.73
CA LYS A 144 5.19 3.75 22.35
C LYS A 144 4.30 4.89 21.85
N GLN A 145 4.56 5.37 20.64
CA GLN A 145 3.73 6.35 19.96
C GLN A 145 2.34 5.75 19.69
N ARG A 146 1.28 6.53 19.92
CA ARG A 146 -0.10 6.07 19.69
C ARG A 146 -0.50 6.34 18.26
N LEU A 147 -0.57 5.28 17.45
CA LEU A 147 -1.07 5.36 16.07
C LEU A 147 -2.56 4.99 16.04
N VAL A 148 -3.37 5.84 15.43
CA VAL A 148 -4.79 5.52 15.13
C VAL A 148 -4.96 5.31 13.63
N PHE A 149 -5.48 4.14 13.26
CA PHE A 149 -5.67 3.78 11.86
C PHE A 149 -7.11 4.00 11.40
N LEU A 150 -7.30 4.57 10.23
CA LEU A 150 -8.58 4.90 9.63
C LEU A 150 -8.74 4.21 8.29
N GLY A 151 -9.72 3.32 8.16
CA GLY A 151 -9.94 2.62 6.91
C GLY A 151 -11.23 1.81 6.91
N THR A 152 -11.68 1.38 5.73
CA THR A 152 -12.92 0.60 5.59
C THR A 152 -12.76 -0.70 4.78
N PRO A 153 -12.29 -0.67 3.53
CA PRO A 153 -12.33 -1.86 2.65
C PRO A 153 -11.24 -2.89 2.98
N ASP A 154 -11.30 -4.05 2.31
CA ASP A 154 -10.35 -5.16 2.53
C ASP A 154 -8.89 -4.75 2.26
N VAL A 155 -8.63 -3.88 1.28
CA VAL A 155 -7.27 -3.36 0.99
C VAL A 155 -6.72 -2.49 2.13
N ALA A 156 -7.59 -1.77 2.85
CA ALA A 156 -7.20 -1.01 4.03
C ALA A 156 -6.97 -1.94 5.23
N ALA A 157 -7.74 -3.02 5.34
CA ALA A 157 -7.50 -4.04 6.35
C ALA A 157 -6.13 -4.69 6.17
N ALA A 158 -5.72 -5.00 4.93
CA ALA A 158 -4.37 -5.51 4.66
C ALA A 158 -3.25 -4.53 5.10
N ALA A 159 -3.44 -3.22 4.90
CA ALA A 159 -2.50 -2.22 5.39
C ALA A 159 -2.46 -2.13 6.93
N LEU A 160 -3.62 -2.28 7.58
CA LEU A 160 -3.72 -2.36 9.04
C LEU A 160 -2.98 -3.58 9.61
N GLU A 161 -3.13 -4.75 8.97
CA GLU A 161 -2.42 -5.98 9.37
C GLU A 161 -0.90 -5.77 9.37
N ALA A 162 -0.35 -5.13 8.34
CA ALA A 162 1.07 -4.81 8.27
C ALA A 162 1.52 -3.88 9.42
N LEU A 163 0.69 -2.91 9.81
CA LEU A 163 0.98 -2.04 10.97
C LEU A 163 0.94 -2.82 12.29
N PHE A 164 0.01 -3.75 12.46
CA PHE A 164 -0.01 -4.62 13.63
C PHE A 164 1.21 -5.53 13.71
N ASP A 165 1.65 -6.10 12.58
CA ASP A 165 2.85 -6.92 12.52
C ASP A 165 4.10 -6.12 12.93
N ALA A 166 4.24 -4.90 12.42
CA ALA A 166 5.33 -4.01 12.82
C ALA A 166 5.25 -3.59 14.29
N ALA A 167 4.04 -3.32 14.80
CA ALA A 167 3.82 -2.92 16.20
C ALA A 167 4.06 -4.05 17.22
N ALA A 168 3.99 -5.31 16.77
CA ALA A 168 4.24 -6.50 17.59
C ALA A 168 5.72 -6.75 17.86
N ALA A 169 6.63 -6.09 17.14
CA ALA A 169 8.07 -6.20 17.40
C ALA A 169 8.42 -5.73 18.83
N PRO A 170 9.35 -6.41 19.53
CA PRO A 170 9.72 -6.05 20.91
C PRO A 170 10.24 -4.61 21.06
N ASP A 171 10.91 -4.10 20.04
CA ASP A 171 11.52 -2.78 19.94
C ASP A 171 10.66 -1.79 19.15
N ALA A 172 9.41 -2.14 18.83
CA ALA A 172 8.50 -1.26 18.11
C ALA A 172 8.31 0.08 18.84
N ALA A 173 8.56 1.17 18.11
CA ALA A 173 8.43 2.53 18.62
C ALA A 173 6.97 3.01 18.76
N PHE A 174 6.00 2.23 18.28
CA PHE A 174 4.59 2.60 18.25
C PHE A 174 3.67 1.42 18.60
N GLU A 175 2.42 1.74 18.92
CA GLU A 175 1.31 0.79 19.01
C GLU A 175 0.17 1.24 18.09
N VAL A 176 -0.58 0.27 17.55
CA VAL A 176 -1.89 0.55 16.96
C VAL A 176 -2.89 0.72 18.10
N HIS A 177 -3.09 1.97 18.51
CA HIS A 177 -3.85 2.33 19.71
C HIS A 177 -5.36 2.15 19.50
N ALA A 178 -5.88 2.59 18.36
CA ALA A 178 -7.28 2.46 18.00
C ALA A 178 -7.46 2.37 16.49
N VAL A 179 -8.64 1.91 16.07
CA VAL A 179 -9.05 1.82 14.67
C VAL A 179 -10.37 2.54 14.50
N VAL A 180 -10.48 3.37 13.45
CA VAL A 180 -11.71 4.03 13.04
C VAL A 180 -12.15 3.48 11.69
N SER A 181 -13.40 3.06 11.58
CA SER A 181 -13.97 2.55 10.33
C SER A 181 -15.36 3.09 10.07
N GLN A 182 -15.89 2.91 8.87
CA GLN A 182 -17.30 3.18 8.63
C GLN A 182 -18.19 2.11 9.28
N PRO A 183 -19.43 2.45 9.69
CA PRO A 183 -20.39 1.48 10.16
C PRO A 183 -20.59 0.34 9.16
N GLY A 184 -20.84 -0.85 9.68
CA GLY A 184 -21.15 -2.03 8.88
C GLY A 184 -22.29 -1.75 7.88
N ARG A 185 -22.12 -2.22 6.64
CA ARG A 185 -23.16 -2.14 5.61
C ARG A 185 -23.52 -3.54 5.11
N PRO A 186 -24.79 -3.79 4.73
CA PRO A 186 -25.13 -4.99 3.98
C PRO A 186 -24.29 -5.03 2.70
N ARG A 187 -23.41 -6.01 2.58
CA ARG A 187 -22.63 -6.25 1.34
C ARG A 187 -23.48 -7.18 0.41
N GLY A 188 -23.10 -7.41 -0.86
CA GLY A 188 -23.63 -8.36 -1.91
C GLY A 188 -25.12 -8.78 -2.09
N ARG A 189 -25.38 -9.77 -2.98
CA ARG A 189 -26.72 -10.14 -3.46
C ARG A 189 -27.53 -10.93 -2.41
N GLY A 190 -28.74 -10.45 -2.07
CA GLY A 190 -29.70 -11.14 -1.18
C GLY A 190 -29.57 -10.83 0.31
N ARG A 191 -28.86 -9.77 0.72
CA ARG A 191 -28.35 -9.68 2.08
C ARG A 191 -29.33 -9.12 3.13
N SER A 192 -29.74 -10.09 3.98
CA SER A 192 -30.23 -10.04 5.37
C SER A 192 -30.88 -8.73 5.81
N LYS A 193 -32.22 -8.73 5.80
CA LYS A 193 -33.05 -7.78 6.57
C LYS A 193 -33.23 -8.21 8.03
N THR A 194 -32.50 -9.23 8.49
CA THR A 194 -32.82 -9.98 9.72
C THR A 194 -31.68 -10.04 10.75
N GLY A 195 -30.71 -9.14 10.67
CA GLY A 195 -29.67 -9.00 11.70
C GLY A 195 -28.85 -7.72 11.57
N PRO A 196 -28.06 -7.35 12.60
CA PRO A 196 -27.15 -6.22 12.50
C PRO A 196 -26.19 -6.43 11.32
N PRO A 197 -25.86 -5.38 10.57
CA PRO A 197 -24.95 -5.50 9.44
C PRO A 197 -23.56 -5.98 9.92
N PRO A 198 -22.86 -6.79 9.12
CA PRO A 198 -21.52 -7.24 9.49
C PRO A 198 -20.57 -6.04 9.62
N PRO A 199 -19.56 -6.12 10.51
CA PRO A 199 -18.55 -5.07 10.62
C PRO A 199 -17.80 -4.88 9.29
N SER A 200 -17.19 -3.70 9.14
CA SER A 200 -16.29 -3.45 8.02
C SER A 200 -15.07 -4.39 8.07
N PRO A 201 -14.40 -4.65 6.93
CA PRO A 201 -13.14 -5.39 6.90
C PRO A 201 -12.10 -4.92 7.92
N VAL A 202 -11.92 -3.60 8.03
CA VAL A 202 -10.96 -3.00 8.97
C VAL A 202 -11.37 -3.23 10.43
N ALA A 203 -12.65 -3.05 10.77
CA ALA A 203 -13.14 -3.33 12.13
C ALA A 203 -13.03 -4.82 12.49
N ALA A 204 -13.32 -5.71 11.53
CA ALA A 204 -13.18 -7.15 11.71
C ALA A 204 -11.71 -7.57 11.92
N ALA A 205 -10.78 -7.01 11.13
CA ALA A 205 -9.35 -7.25 11.26
C ALA A 205 -8.81 -6.79 12.62
N ALA A 206 -9.19 -5.59 13.06
CA ALA A 206 -8.83 -5.07 14.39
C ALA A 206 -9.30 -5.99 15.53
N ALA A 207 -10.54 -6.46 15.48
CA ALA A 207 -11.07 -7.40 16.46
C ALA A 207 -10.34 -8.75 16.43
N ALA A 208 -10.00 -9.28 15.25
CA ALA A 208 -9.25 -10.52 15.10
C ALA A 208 -7.83 -10.43 15.68
N ARG A 209 -7.23 -9.24 15.65
CA ARG A 209 -5.94 -8.91 16.28
C ARG A 209 -6.04 -8.66 17.80
N GLY A 210 -7.23 -8.81 18.38
CA GLY A 210 -7.46 -8.67 19.82
C GLY A 210 -7.60 -7.23 20.31
N LEU A 211 -7.83 -6.26 19.40
CA LEU A 211 -8.06 -4.88 19.80
C LEU A 211 -9.39 -4.79 20.59
N PRO A 212 -9.41 -4.20 21.80
CA PRO A 212 -10.62 -4.09 22.60
C PRO A 212 -11.75 -3.37 21.84
N PRO A 213 -13.03 -3.74 22.05
CA PRO A 213 -14.15 -3.08 21.37
C PRO A 213 -14.18 -1.56 21.54
N ALA A 214 -13.78 -1.04 22.72
CA ALA A 214 -13.68 0.39 23.01
C ALA A 214 -12.59 1.12 22.19
N ARG A 215 -11.73 0.39 21.47
CA ARG A 215 -10.69 0.93 20.58
C ARG A 215 -11.03 0.71 19.11
N VAL A 216 -12.25 0.25 18.79
CA VAL A 216 -12.77 0.10 17.43
C VAL A 216 -13.96 1.04 17.26
N LEU A 217 -13.71 2.22 16.71
CA LEU A 217 -14.70 3.30 16.57
C LEU A 217 -15.36 3.24 15.19
N CYS A 218 -16.68 3.35 15.14
CA CYS A 218 -17.46 3.32 13.90
C CYS A 218 -18.46 4.49 13.82
N PRO A 219 -18.00 5.75 13.80
CA PRO A 219 -18.89 6.91 13.71
C PRO A 219 -19.61 6.96 12.36
N SER A 220 -20.83 7.48 12.32
CA SER A 220 -21.53 7.64 11.03
C SER A 220 -20.90 8.76 10.20
N LYS A 221 -20.43 9.82 10.87
CA LYS A 221 -19.72 10.97 10.30
C LYS A 221 -18.50 11.33 11.12
N ALA A 222 -17.43 11.77 10.46
CA ALA A 222 -16.18 12.16 11.12
C ALA A 222 -16.25 13.49 11.90
N ASN A 223 -17.40 14.18 11.91
CA ASN A 223 -17.61 15.46 12.59
C ASN A 223 -18.59 15.35 13.79
N GLU A 224 -18.93 14.13 14.21
CA GLU A 224 -19.74 13.90 15.42
C GLU A 224 -18.95 14.32 16.67
N GLU A 225 -19.52 15.19 17.51
CA GLU A 225 -18.77 15.79 18.62
C GLU A 225 -18.39 14.78 19.69
N ASP A 226 -19.28 13.83 20.03
CA ASP A 226 -18.99 12.76 20.99
C ASP A 226 -17.82 11.88 20.50
N PHE A 227 -17.79 11.56 19.21
CA PHE A 227 -16.69 10.83 18.58
C PHE A 227 -15.38 11.63 18.61
N LEU A 228 -15.43 12.92 18.30
CA LEU A 228 -14.24 13.79 18.37
C LEU A 228 -13.73 13.92 19.81
N ALA A 229 -14.62 13.99 20.80
CA ALA A 229 -14.25 14.03 22.22
C ALA A 229 -13.56 12.73 22.65
N GLU A 230 -14.10 11.57 22.27
CA GLU A 230 -13.48 10.27 22.52
C GLU A 230 -12.09 10.17 21.85
N LEU A 231 -11.99 10.59 20.59
CA LEU A 231 -10.73 10.56 19.84
C LEU A 231 -9.66 11.50 20.43
N ARG A 232 -10.07 12.67 20.94
CA ARG A 232 -9.18 13.59 21.68
C ARG A 232 -8.69 12.96 22.98
N ALA A 233 -9.56 12.27 23.72
CA ALA A 233 -9.21 11.61 24.97
C ALA A 233 -8.18 10.48 24.77
N MET A 234 -8.16 9.84 23.59
CA MET A 234 -7.13 8.85 23.24
C MET A 234 -5.73 9.46 23.05
N ALA A 235 -5.64 10.78 22.82
CA ALA A 235 -4.40 11.53 22.58
C ALA A 235 -3.48 10.84 21.54
N PRO A 236 -3.94 10.64 20.30
CA PRO A 236 -3.14 10.00 19.25
C PRO A 236 -1.91 10.86 18.90
N ASP A 237 -0.76 10.22 18.76
CA ASP A 237 0.44 10.89 18.26
C ASP A 237 0.35 11.07 16.75
N LEU A 238 -0.11 10.06 16.00
CA LEU A 238 -0.27 10.08 14.56
C LEU A 238 -1.55 9.35 14.14
N MET A 239 -2.18 9.84 13.08
CA MET A 239 -3.24 9.11 12.40
C MET A 239 -2.78 8.66 11.02
N VAL A 240 -3.28 7.50 10.59
CA VAL A 240 -3.01 6.95 9.25
C VAL A 240 -4.34 6.62 8.60
N THR A 241 -4.57 7.13 7.40
CA THR A 241 -5.77 6.89 6.61
C THR A 241 -5.45 6.02 5.40
N ALA A 242 -6.35 5.08 5.12
CA ALA A 242 -6.29 4.18 3.97
C ALA A 242 -7.72 3.87 3.54
N ALA A 243 -8.19 4.50 2.45
CA ALA A 243 -9.54 4.31 1.92
C ALA A 243 -10.66 4.39 3.00
N TYR A 244 -10.60 5.40 3.88
CA TYR A 244 -11.59 5.58 4.95
C TYR A 244 -12.98 5.99 4.41
N GLY A 245 -13.02 6.88 3.42
CA GLY A 245 -14.22 7.24 2.66
C GLY A 245 -15.13 8.31 3.28
N ASN A 246 -14.77 8.86 4.44
CA ASN A 246 -15.40 10.06 5.00
C ASN A 246 -14.49 11.28 4.82
N TYR A 247 -15.10 12.46 4.63
CA TYR A 247 -14.39 13.73 4.67
C TYR A 247 -13.92 14.04 6.09
N LEU A 248 -12.66 14.47 6.24
CA LEU A 248 -12.07 14.78 7.54
C LEU A 248 -12.11 16.30 7.77
N PRO A 249 -12.94 16.80 8.71
CA PRO A 249 -13.01 18.22 9.01
C PRO A 249 -11.74 18.70 9.73
N ARG A 250 -11.52 20.01 9.75
CA ARG A 250 -10.36 20.61 10.44
C ARG A 250 -10.27 20.20 11.92
N ALA A 251 -11.41 20.20 12.63
CA ALA A 251 -11.50 19.77 14.03
C ALA A 251 -11.04 18.33 14.28
N PHE A 252 -11.08 17.47 13.25
CA PHE A 252 -10.53 16.11 13.30
C PHE A 252 -9.01 16.12 13.04
N LEU A 253 -8.58 16.84 11.99
CA LEU A 253 -7.18 16.88 11.57
C LEU A 253 -6.25 17.54 12.58
N ASP A 254 -6.78 18.39 13.47
CA ASP A 254 -6.03 19.04 14.55
C ASP A 254 -5.81 18.15 15.79
N ILE A 255 -6.43 16.96 15.85
CA ILE A 255 -6.33 16.06 17.01
C ILE A 255 -4.94 15.42 17.13
N PRO A 256 -4.39 14.75 16.09
CA PRO A 256 -3.11 14.07 16.23
C PRO A 256 -1.93 15.06 16.21
N ARG A 257 -1.03 14.93 17.18
CA ARG A 257 0.13 15.82 17.35
C ARG A 257 1.04 15.89 16.11
N LEU A 258 1.25 14.76 15.45
CA LEU A 258 2.07 14.63 14.24
C LEU A 258 1.24 14.69 12.96
N GLY A 259 -0.05 15.01 13.05
CA GLY A 259 -0.95 15.09 11.91
C GLY A 259 -1.50 13.74 11.45
N THR A 260 -2.05 13.74 10.24
CA THR A 260 -2.67 12.56 9.63
C THR A 260 -2.01 12.26 8.30
N LEU A 261 -1.44 11.06 8.14
CA LEU A 261 -0.92 10.57 6.86
C LEU A 261 -2.00 9.79 6.11
N ASN A 262 -1.95 9.80 4.79
CA ASN A 262 -2.82 9.04 3.89
C ASN A 262 -1.99 8.18 2.95
N ILE A 263 -2.38 6.91 2.81
CA ILE A 263 -1.90 6.02 1.76
C ILE A 263 -2.80 6.25 0.54
N HIS A 264 -2.31 7.02 -0.42
CA HIS A 264 -3.04 7.36 -1.64
C HIS A 264 -2.50 6.56 -2.83
N PRO A 265 -3.28 5.69 -3.49
CA PRO A 265 -2.81 4.80 -4.55
C PRO A 265 -2.72 5.52 -5.91
N SER A 266 -1.98 6.63 -5.94
CA SER A 266 -1.47 7.26 -7.15
C SER A 266 -0.14 7.97 -6.86
N LEU A 267 0.51 8.46 -7.92
CA LEU A 267 1.64 9.39 -7.82
C LEU A 267 1.10 10.83 -7.72
N LEU A 268 0.86 11.30 -6.50
CA LEU A 268 0.43 12.69 -6.29
C LEU A 268 1.47 13.65 -6.88
N PRO A 269 1.01 14.73 -7.57
CA PRO A 269 -0.35 15.28 -7.64
C PRO A 269 -1.31 14.66 -8.67
N SER A 270 -0.90 13.62 -9.40
CA SER A 270 -1.78 12.98 -10.36
C SER A 270 -2.89 12.16 -9.68
N PHE A 271 -4.07 12.15 -10.27
CA PHE A 271 -5.22 11.35 -9.85
C PHE A 271 -5.68 11.60 -8.40
N ARG A 272 -5.81 12.86 -7.97
CA ARG A 272 -6.45 13.21 -6.69
C ARG A 272 -7.92 12.80 -6.69
N GLY A 273 -8.41 12.19 -5.62
CA GLY A 273 -9.83 11.90 -5.42
C GLY A 273 -10.17 10.43 -5.24
N ALA A 274 -11.40 10.07 -5.60
CA ALA A 274 -12.06 8.86 -5.11
C ALA A 274 -11.73 7.58 -5.89
N ALA A 275 -11.27 7.66 -7.14
CA ALA A 275 -11.04 6.49 -7.99
C ALA A 275 -9.68 6.51 -8.72
N PRO A 276 -8.56 6.78 -8.03
CA PRO A 276 -7.25 6.98 -8.66
C PRO A 276 -6.81 5.82 -9.56
N VAL A 277 -6.94 4.58 -9.07
CA VAL A 277 -6.48 3.40 -9.80
C VAL A 277 -7.35 3.12 -11.02
N GLN A 278 -8.68 3.21 -10.90
CA GLN A 278 -9.57 3.03 -12.06
C GLN A 278 -9.26 4.05 -13.14
N ARG A 279 -9.11 5.32 -12.76
CA ARG A 279 -8.89 6.43 -13.70
C ARG A 279 -7.50 6.39 -14.33
N ALA A 280 -6.47 5.96 -13.60
CA ALA A 280 -5.15 5.71 -14.15
C ALA A 280 -5.18 4.59 -15.21
N LEU A 281 -5.86 3.47 -14.90
CA LEU A 281 -6.00 2.37 -15.85
C LEU A 281 -6.82 2.77 -17.08
N GLU A 282 -7.91 3.52 -16.89
CA GLU A 282 -8.79 4.02 -17.95
C GLU A 282 -8.08 5.02 -18.88
N SER A 283 -7.25 5.91 -18.35
CA SER A 283 -6.49 6.89 -19.15
C SER A 283 -5.40 6.25 -20.01
N GLY A 284 -5.01 5.00 -19.72
CA GLY A 284 -3.93 4.32 -20.42
C GLY A 284 -2.54 4.82 -20.06
N THR A 285 -2.37 5.43 -18.87
CA THR A 285 -1.04 5.80 -18.38
C THR A 285 -0.11 4.58 -18.33
N VAL A 286 1.18 4.81 -18.54
CA VAL A 286 2.23 3.78 -18.53
C VAL A 286 2.87 3.60 -17.15
N ALA A 287 2.55 4.45 -16.20
CA ALA A 287 3.01 4.37 -14.82
C ALA A 287 1.96 4.92 -13.85
N THR A 288 1.89 4.30 -12.69
CA THR A 288 1.14 4.73 -11.51
C THR A 288 2.03 4.58 -10.29
N GLY A 289 1.47 4.57 -9.09
CA GLY A 289 2.23 4.33 -7.87
C GLY A 289 1.40 4.56 -6.64
N VAL A 290 2.08 4.74 -5.53
CA VAL A 290 1.48 5.09 -4.25
C VAL A 290 2.23 6.26 -3.64
N SER A 291 1.49 7.14 -2.98
CA SER A 291 2.02 8.28 -2.25
C SER A 291 1.58 8.17 -0.79
N VAL A 292 2.53 8.35 0.12
CA VAL A 292 2.25 8.64 1.52
C VAL A 292 2.32 10.15 1.68
N ALA A 293 1.20 10.78 1.99
CA ALA A 293 1.09 12.23 2.07
C ALA A 293 0.33 12.67 3.32
N TYR A 294 0.63 13.85 3.82
CA TYR A 294 -0.17 14.44 4.89
C TYR A 294 -1.55 14.82 4.38
N THR A 295 -2.56 14.68 5.24
CA THR A 295 -3.94 15.03 4.94
C THR A 295 -4.18 16.47 5.34
N VAL A 296 -4.72 17.24 4.40
CA VAL A 296 -5.22 18.59 4.64
C VAL A 296 -6.70 18.64 4.31
N GLN A 297 -7.36 19.75 4.61
CA GLN A 297 -8.79 19.92 4.36
C GLN A 297 -9.16 19.80 2.87
N ALA A 298 -8.25 20.23 1.98
CA ALA A 298 -8.39 20.02 0.55
C ALA A 298 -8.06 18.57 0.18
N MET A 299 -8.94 17.94 -0.60
CA MET A 299 -8.87 16.53 -0.99
C MET A 299 -7.52 16.20 -1.66
N ASP A 300 -6.79 15.26 -1.05
CA ASP A 300 -5.51 14.72 -1.52
C ASP A 300 -4.49 15.80 -1.93
N ALA A 301 -4.53 16.96 -1.29
CA ALA A 301 -3.72 18.12 -1.66
C ALA A 301 -2.56 18.42 -0.69
N GLY A 302 -2.39 17.60 0.34
CA GLY A 302 -1.36 17.84 1.35
C GLY A 302 0.04 17.46 0.88
N PRO A 303 1.08 17.88 1.62
CA PRO A 303 2.46 17.64 1.25
C PRO A 303 2.79 16.14 1.22
N VAL A 304 3.59 15.74 0.25
CA VAL A 304 3.95 14.34 0.01
C VAL A 304 5.21 14.00 0.81
N LEU A 305 5.12 12.95 1.64
CA LEU A 305 6.23 12.45 2.43
C LEU A 305 7.08 11.47 1.61
N ARG A 306 6.44 10.50 0.96
CA ARG A 306 7.11 9.49 0.12
C ARG A 306 6.26 9.11 -1.07
N ARG A 307 6.91 8.67 -2.15
CA ARG A 307 6.27 8.05 -3.31
C ARG A 307 7.03 6.81 -3.75
N ALA A 308 6.30 5.83 -4.27
CA ALA A 308 6.86 4.71 -4.98
C ALA A 308 6.14 4.56 -6.31
N GLU A 309 6.91 4.55 -7.40
CA GLU A 309 6.42 4.38 -8.76
C GLU A 309 6.25 2.90 -9.09
N ARG A 310 5.22 2.61 -9.88
CA ARG A 310 4.93 1.31 -10.46
C ARG A 310 4.59 1.50 -11.94
N ALA A 311 5.48 1.02 -12.82
CA ALA A 311 5.20 0.94 -14.25
C ALA A 311 3.91 0.12 -14.52
N LEU A 312 3.25 0.28 -15.66
CA LEU A 312 2.10 -0.52 -16.07
C LEU A 312 2.40 -1.24 -17.37
N LEU A 313 2.22 -2.57 -17.37
CA LEU A 313 2.47 -3.48 -18.48
C LEU A 313 1.29 -3.55 -19.47
N GLY A 314 0.11 -3.10 -19.03
CA GLY A 314 -1.07 -2.95 -19.87
C GLY A 314 -2.11 -4.06 -19.72
N ASP A 315 -1.87 -5.08 -18.91
CA ASP A 315 -2.79 -6.18 -18.61
C ASP A 315 -3.32 -6.17 -17.16
N GLU A 316 -2.74 -5.33 -16.29
CA GLU A 316 -3.23 -5.12 -14.93
C GLU A 316 -4.71 -4.79 -14.90
N LYS A 317 -5.38 -5.35 -13.90
CA LYS A 317 -6.79 -5.11 -13.59
C LYS A 317 -6.88 -4.37 -12.27
N HIS A 318 -7.93 -3.56 -12.14
CA HIS A 318 -8.11 -2.68 -10.99
C HIS A 318 -8.01 -3.39 -9.63
N PRO A 319 -8.73 -4.50 -9.34
CA PRO A 319 -8.71 -5.11 -8.02
C PRO A 319 -7.31 -5.58 -7.57
N GLU A 320 -6.57 -6.21 -8.49
CA GLU A 320 -5.23 -6.73 -8.26
C GLU A 320 -4.23 -5.59 -8.05
N LEU A 321 -4.27 -4.58 -8.93
CA LEU A 321 -3.39 -3.41 -8.83
C LEU A 321 -3.68 -2.59 -7.56
N LEU A 322 -4.95 -2.42 -7.19
CA LEU A 322 -5.32 -1.71 -5.97
C LEU A 322 -4.73 -2.40 -4.73
N ALA A 323 -4.83 -3.73 -4.66
CA ALA A 323 -4.26 -4.50 -3.56
C ALA A 323 -2.72 -4.38 -3.52
N GLU A 324 -2.05 -4.48 -4.67
CA GLU A 324 -0.60 -4.28 -4.82
C GLU A 324 -0.17 -2.90 -4.31
N LEU A 325 -0.87 -1.83 -4.73
CA LEU A 325 -0.54 -0.46 -4.34
C LEU A 325 -0.76 -0.18 -2.85
N PHE A 326 -1.79 -0.75 -2.23
CA PHE A 326 -1.98 -0.62 -0.78
C PHE A 326 -0.93 -1.39 0.02
N HIS A 327 -0.48 -2.55 -0.48
CA HIS A 327 0.63 -3.28 0.12
C HIS A 327 1.94 -2.47 0.06
N LEU A 328 2.28 -1.97 -1.13
CA LEU A 328 3.43 -1.09 -1.32
C LEU A 328 3.33 0.18 -0.46
N GLY A 329 2.13 0.77 -0.36
CA GLY A 329 1.87 1.95 0.45
C GLY A 329 2.05 1.71 1.95
N ALA A 330 1.67 0.53 2.46
CA ALA A 330 1.89 0.17 3.85
C ALA A 330 3.38 0.01 4.16
N GLN A 331 4.15 -0.62 3.26
CA GLN A 331 5.61 -0.72 3.38
C GLN A 331 6.27 0.66 3.37
N LEU A 332 5.89 1.49 2.39
CA LEU A 332 6.40 2.85 2.26
C LEU A 332 6.10 3.73 3.47
N LEU A 333 4.92 3.54 4.08
CA LEU A 333 4.55 4.18 5.32
C LEU A 333 5.44 3.70 6.47
N LEU A 334 5.57 2.39 6.67
CA LEU A 334 6.38 1.79 7.72
C LEU A 334 7.84 2.27 7.65
N ASP A 335 8.41 2.36 6.45
CA ASP A 335 9.76 2.87 6.22
C ASP A 335 9.91 4.36 6.59
N ALA A 336 8.83 5.14 6.45
CA ALA A 336 8.81 6.57 6.77
C ALA A 336 8.47 6.85 8.24
N LEU A 337 7.88 5.91 8.97
CA LEU A 337 7.48 6.12 10.36
C LEU A 337 8.65 6.54 11.28
N PRO A 338 9.86 5.94 11.22
CA PRO A 338 10.98 6.33 12.06
C PRO A 338 11.36 7.82 11.98
N SER A 339 11.38 8.41 10.79
CA SER A 339 11.68 9.83 10.60
C SER A 339 10.55 10.74 11.09
N VAL A 340 9.30 10.30 10.93
CA VAL A 340 8.12 10.98 11.47
C VAL A 340 8.14 10.98 13.00
N TRP A 341 8.50 9.86 13.62
CA TRP A 341 8.64 9.77 15.08
C TRP A 341 9.78 10.64 15.62
N ALA A 342 10.90 10.68 14.92
CA ALA A 342 12.04 11.52 15.26
C ALA A 342 11.79 13.02 14.99
N GLY A 343 10.74 13.36 14.25
CA GLY A 343 10.44 14.73 13.83
C GLY A 343 11.40 15.30 12.80
N THR A 344 12.27 14.47 12.21
CA THR A 344 13.13 14.88 11.10
C THR A 344 12.32 15.13 9.84
N GLU A 345 11.18 14.43 9.71
CA GLU A 345 10.17 14.67 8.70
C GLU A 345 8.82 14.91 9.36
N SER A 346 8.18 16.01 8.99
CA SER A 346 6.94 16.49 9.58
C SER A 346 6.08 17.15 8.51
N PHE A 347 4.90 17.63 8.89
CA PHE A 347 4.02 18.36 7.97
C PHE A 347 4.71 19.54 7.25
N THR A 348 5.73 20.15 7.86
CA THR A 348 6.42 21.34 7.33
C THR A 348 7.89 21.10 6.97
N GLN A 349 8.43 19.90 7.19
CA GLN A 349 9.85 19.61 7.01
C GLN A 349 10.07 18.23 6.40
N GLY A 350 11.02 18.10 5.46
CA GLY A 350 11.35 16.81 4.84
C GLY A 350 10.20 16.21 4.02
N VAL A 351 9.33 17.07 3.51
CA VAL A 351 8.20 16.74 2.64
C VAL A 351 8.26 17.58 1.38
N THR A 352 7.63 17.13 0.31
CA THR A 352 7.58 17.84 -0.96
C THR A 352 6.20 18.43 -1.20
N LEU A 353 6.15 19.71 -1.58
CA LEU A 353 4.88 20.34 -1.93
C LEU A 353 4.43 19.83 -3.30
N GLN A 354 3.14 19.54 -3.44
CA GLN A 354 2.65 18.87 -4.64
C GLN A 354 2.85 19.66 -5.94
N HIS A 355 2.88 21.00 -5.89
CA HIS A 355 3.13 21.82 -7.09
C HIS A 355 4.58 21.70 -7.59
N GLU A 356 5.50 21.22 -6.77
CA GLU A 356 6.90 20.95 -7.16
C GLU A 356 7.03 19.59 -7.89
N LEU A 357 6.00 18.74 -7.80
CA LEU A 357 6.00 17.37 -8.28
C LEU A 357 5.33 17.19 -9.65
N GLY A 358 4.59 18.19 -10.12
CA GLY A 358 3.94 18.18 -11.43
C GLY A 358 2.51 18.74 -11.41
N GLU A 359 1.77 18.44 -12.48
CA GLU A 359 0.42 18.94 -12.68
C GLU A 359 -0.64 18.17 -11.89
N VAL A 360 -1.63 18.91 -11.38
CA VAL A 360 -2.77 18.33 -10.66
C VAL A 360 -3.74 17.72 -11.65
N THR A 361 -4.05 16.43 -11.49
CA THR A 361 -5.16 15.78 -12.18
C THR A 361 -6.11 15.14 -11.19
N HIS A 362 -7.38 15.01 -11.58
CA HIS A 362 -8.44 14.50 -10.71
C HIS A 362 -8.94 13.14 -11.16
N ALA A 363 -9.26 12.30 -10.17
CA ALA A 363 -9.83 10.98 -10.34
C ALA A 363 -11.24 10.94 -9.72
N PRO A 364 -12.25 11.46 -10.43
CA PRO A 364 -13.62 11.47 -9.93
C PRO A 364 -14.12 10.05 -9.74
N LYS A 365 -15.03 9.88 -8.77
CA LYS A 365 -15.67 8.60 -8.48
C LYS A 365 -16.28 8.00 -9.76
N VAL A 366 -15.99 6.74 -10.04
CA VAL A 366 -16.62 6.00 -11.14
C VAL A 366 -18.09 5.73 -10.79
N SER A 367 -18.96 5.76 -11.78
CA SER A 367 -20.39 5.46 -11.65
C SER A 367 -20.79 4.22 -12.48
N PRO A 368 -21.86 3.49 -12.10
CA PRO A 368 -22.38 2.36 -12.90
C PRO A 368 -22.75 2.73 -14.34
N GLU A 369 -23.18 3.96 -14.57
CA GLU A 369 -23.58 4.49 -15.88
C GLU A 369 -22.41 4.51 -16.86
N GLU A 370 -21.20 4.73 -16.36
CA GLU A 370 -19.97 4.70 -17.14
C GLU A 370 -19.60 3.30 -17.63
N SER A 371 -20.23 2.22 -17.16
CA SER A 371 -19.87 0.84 -17.54
C SER A 371 -20.04 0.51 -19.04
N ARG A 372 -20.76 1.32 -19.81
CA ARG A 372 -21.06 1.02 -21.22
C ARG A 372 -19.81 1.16 -22.10
N LEU A 373 -19.59 0.15 -22.94
CA LEU A 373 -18.65 0.17 -24.06
C LEU A 373 -19.42 0.60 -25.30
N ASN A 374 -18.97 1.68 -25.94
CA ASN A 374 -19.55 2.20 -27.17
C ASN A 374 -18.68 1.85 -28.38
N PHE A 375 -18.99 0.74 -29.05
CA PHE A 375 -18.30 0.30 -30.27
C PHE A 375 -18.75 1.05 -31.53
N ALA A 376 -19.80 1.86 -31.45
CA ALA A 376 -20.32 2.62 -32.59
C ALA A 376 -19.65 3.99 -32.76
N ASP A 377 -18.89 4.44 -31.74
CA ASP A 377 -18.16 5.70 -31.79
C ASP A 377 -16.83 5.50 -32.52
N PRO A 378 -16.64 6.07 -33.72
CA PRO A 378 -15.40 5.94 -34.46
C PRO A 378 -14.20 6.62 -33.77
N GLY A 379 -14.44 7.50 -32.78
CA GLY A 379 -13.41 8.13 -31.97
C GLY A 379 -12.87 7.25 -30.83
N VAL A 380 -13.45 6.07 -30.60
CA VAL A 380 -13.04 5.15 -29.53
C VAL A 380 -12.36 3.93 -30.14
N ASP A 381 -11.05 3.79 -29.90
CA ASP A 381 -10.30 2.65 -30.39
C ASP A 381 -10.38 1.42 -29.45
N ALA A 382 -9.86 0.30 -29.92
CA ALA A 382 -9.82 -0.95 -29.14
C ALA A 382 -9.00 -0.82 -27.84
N ARG A 383 -8.00 0.07 -27.81
CA ARG A 383 -7.15 0.28 -26.64
C ARG A 383 -7.89 1.07 -25.56
N THR A 384 -8.69 2.07 -25.93
CA THR A 384 -9.57 2.78 -25.00
C THR A 384 -10.56 1.83 -24.35
N HIS A 385 -11.19 0.93 -25.13
CA HIS A 385 -12.06 -0.11 -24.57
C HIS A 385 -11.31 -1.07 -23.64
N HIS A 386 -10.12 -1.53 -24.02
CA HIS A 386 -9.28 -2.41 -23.21
C HIS A 386 -8.91 -1.76 -21.86
N ASN A 387 -8.47 -0.51 -21.88
CA ASN A 387 -8.14 0.29 -20.70
C ASN A 387 -9.36 0.46 -19.77
N LYS A 388 -10.53 0.70 -20.35
CA LYS A 388 -11.78 0.78 -19.59
C LYS A 388 -12.17 -0.57 -18.97
N VAL A 389 -12.04 -1.66 -19.73
CA VAL A 389 -12.31 -3.03 -19.24
C VAL A 389 -11.43 -3.38 -18.06
N ARG A 390 -10.12 -3.09 -18.14
CA ARG A 390 -9.18 -3.41 -17.07
C ARG A 390 -9.33 -2.47 -15.87
N GLY A 391 -9.61 -1.19 -16.11
CA GLY A 391 -9.85 -0.18 -15.08
C GLY A 391 -11.15 -0.39 -14.31
N PHE A 392 -12.19 -0.91 -14.96
CA PHE A 392 -13.50 -1.17 -14.33
C PHE A 392 -13.69 -2.64 -13.95
N ALA A 393 -12.62 -3.44 -13.98
CA ALA A 393 -12.65 -4.83 -13.54
C ALA A 393 -13.16 -4.93 -12.09
N GLY A 394 -14.06 -5.88 -11.84
CA GLY A 394 -14.78 -6.02 -10.58
C GLY A 394 -15.97 -5.06 -10.49
N TRP A 395 -15.71 -3.76 -10.26
CA TRP A 395 -16.76 -2.74 -10.16
C TRP A 395 -16.40 -1.49 -10.97
N PRO A 396 -17.34 -0.91 -11.74
CA PRO A 396 -18.72 -1.37 -11.97
C PRO A 396 -18.84 -2.56 -12.96
N GLY A 397 -17.70 -3.05 -13.47
CA GLY A 397 -17.66 -3.90 -14.65
C GLY A 397 -17.89 -3.09 -15.92
N THR A 398 -17.78 -3.75 -17.07
CA THR A 398 -18.13 -3.17 -18.37
C THR A 398 -19.28 -3.94 -19.00
N LYS A 399 -20.07 -3.23 -19.81
CA LYS A 399 -21.27 -3.77 -20.48
C LYS A 399 -21.30 -3.33 -21.93
N ALA A 400 -21.78 -4.20 -22.79
CA ALA A 400 -22.00 -3.91 -24.21
C ALA A 400 -23.32 -4.52 -24.67
N THR A 401 -23.88 -3.97 -25.75
CA THR A 401 -25.09 -4.47 -26.39
C THR A 401 -24.74 -4.86 -27.82
N PHE A 402 -25.15 -6.05 -28.22
CA PHE A 402 -24.93 -6.58 -29.56
C PHE A 402 -26.26 -7.03 -30.14
N VAL A 403 -26.45 -6.80 -31.44
CA VAL A 403 -27.57 -7.35 -32.19
C VAL A 403 -27.12 -8.70 -32.76
N VAL A 404 -27.78 -9.78 -32.34
CA VAL A 404 -27.55 -11.11 -32.90
C VAL A 404 -28.51 -11.29 -34.08
N ARG A 405 -27.97 -11.50 -35.28
CA ARG A 405 -28.75 -11.75 -36.51
C ARG A 405 -28.55 -13.18 -36.97
N LYS A 406 -29.56 -13.74 -37.63
CA LYS A 406 -29.42 -15.04 -38.30
C LYS A 406 -28.65 -14.85 -39.60
N GLU A 407 -27.76 -15.79 -39.92
CA GLU A 407 -27.00 -15.76 -41.17
C GLU A 407 -27.99 -15.76 -42.36
N GLY A 408 -27.93 -14.72 -43.19
CA GLY A 408 -28.84 -14.51 -44.33
C GLY A 408 -30.00 -13.52 -44.11
N GLU A 409 -30.19 -12.95 -42.92
CA GLU A 409 -31.11 -11.81 -42.73
C GLU A 409 -30.41 -10.49 -43.09
N GLU A 410 -30.84 -9.85 -44.19
CA GLU A 410 -30.41 -8.49 -44.53
C GLU A 410 -30.84 -7.50 -43.43
N ALA A 411 -30.11 -6.38 -43.33
CA ALA A 411 -30.36 -5.33 -42.36
C ALA A 411 -31.68 -4.62 -42.68
N GLY A 412 -32.81 -5.20 -42.26
CA GLY A 412 -34.09 -4.50 -42.24
C GLY A 412 -34.00 -3.30 -41.31
N GLU A 413 -34.43 -2.13 -41.79
CA GLU A 413 -34.61 -0.94 -40.96
C GLU A 413 -35.53 -1.28 -39.77
N GLY A 414 -34.96 -1.24 -38.57
CA GLY A 414 -35.72 -1.19 -37.32
C GLY A 414 -35.91 -2.52 -36.58
N ARG A 415 -35.08 -2.74 -35.56
CA ARG A 415 -35.56 -2.85 -34.17
C ARG A 415 -34.43 -2.76 -33.17
#